data_AF-A0A1C5PAE4-F1
#
_entry.id   AF-A0A1C5PAE4-F1
#
_cell.length_a   1.000
_cell.length_b   1.000
_cell.length_c   1.000
_cell.angle_alpha   90.00
_cell.angle_beta   90.00
_cell.angle_gamma   90.00
#
_symmetry.space_group_name_H-M   'P 1'
#
loop_
_entity.id
_entity.type
_entity.pdbx_description
1 polymer ?
#
loop_
_entity_poly.entity_id
_entity_poly.type
_entity_poly.pdbx_seq_one_letter_code
_entity_poly.pdbx_strand_id
1 'polypeptide(L)'
;MDDGVDDPEKLDELIHRTPGYSGWQQEYWRAHCGDYCAYLGHVGARELRALGVLEEVLDDPMWDDEQKEMIRESVNGGHLQCYLFQCLHCGKHLVWMDFD
;
A
#
# COMPACT_ATOMS: atom_id res chain seq x y z
N MET A 1 -0.51 1.99 12.99
CA MET A 1 -1.84 2.54 12.70
C MET A 1 -1.66 3.53 11.58
N ASP A 2 -2.46 3.43 10.51
CA ASP A 2 -2.46 4.39 9.39
C ASP A 2 -2.78 5.79 9.94
N ASP A 3 -2.18 6.85 9.38
CA ASP A 3 -2.39 8.24 9.81
C ASP A 3 -3.85 8.66 9.65
N GLY A 4 -4.63 7.95 8.81
CA GLY A 4 -6.01 8.28 8.51
C GLY A 4 -6.13 9.58 7.69
N VAL A 5 -7.31 9.82 7.15
CA VAL A 5 -7.62 11.05 6.41
C VAL A 5 -8.92 11.62 6.95
N ASP A 6 -8.82 12.72 7.71
CA ASP A 6 -9.97 13.39 8.33
C ASP A 6 -10.56 14.50 7.45
N ASP A 7 -9.93 14.79 6.30
CA ASP A 7 -10.36 15.85 5.38
C ASP A 7 -11.45 15.32 4.42
N PRO A 8 -12.68 15.85 4.50
CA PRO A 8 -13.78 15.39 3.64
C PRO A 8 -13.56 15.71 2.16
N GLU A 9 -12.79 16.74 1.80
CA GLU A 9 -12.50 17.04 0.39
C GLU A 9 -11.57 15.97 -0.22
N LYS A 10 -10.63 15.45 0.56
CA LYS A 10 -9.74 14.36 0.13
C LYS A 10 -10.50 13.05 -0.06
N LEU A 11 -11.48 12.79 0.82
CA LEU A 11 -12.37 11.65 0.67
C LEU A 11 -13.26 11.79 -0.58
N ASP A 12 -13.79 12.98 -0.86
CA ASP A 12 -14.57 13.25 -2.07
C ASP A 12 -13.76 13.03 -3.35
N GLU A 13 -12.52 13.51 -3.38
CA GLU A 13 -11.57 13.30 -4.48
C GLU A 13 -11.30 11.80 -4.69
N LEU A 14 -11.06 11.05 -3.61
CA LEU A 14 -10.84 9.61 -3.68
C LEU A 14 -12.06 8.87 -4.26
N ILE A 15 -13.26 9.14 -3.75
CA ILE A 15 -14.47 8.40 -4.13
C ILE A 15 -14.93 8.74 -5.55
N HIS A 16 -14.85 10.02 -5.95
CA HIS A 16 -15.52 10.48 -7.17
C HIS A 16 -14.58 10.75 -8.34
N ARG A 17 -13.27 10.92 -8.10
CA ARG A 17 -12.32 11.35 -9.13
C ARG A 17 -11.11 10.45 -9.28
N THR A 18 -10.90 9.52 -8.35
CA THR A 18 -9.84 8.52 -8.44
C THR A 18 -10.45 7.18 -8.85
N PRO A 19 -10.02 6.59 -9.98
CA PRO A 19 -10.43 5.23 -10.30
C PRO A 19 -9.95 4.26 -9.20
N GLY A 20 -10.84 3.39 -8.74
CA GLY A 20 -10.47 2.31 -7.81
C GLY A 20 -9.46 1.33 -8.42
N TYR A 21 -8.91 0.44 -7.59
CA TYR A 21 -8.02 -0.62 -8.05
C TYR A 21 -8.59 -2.01 -7.73
N SER A 22 -8.33 -3.00 -8.59
CA SER A 22 -8.86 -4.35 -8.34
C SER A 22 -8.11 -5.04 -7.20
N GLY A 23 -8.74 -5.13 -6.03
CA GLY A 23 -8.30 -5.98 -4.93
C GLY A 23 -8.81 -7.43 -5.04
N TRP A 24 -8.20 -8.37 -4.31
CA TRP A 24 -8.80 -9.69 -4.07
C TRP A 24 -9.97 -9.55 -3.10
N GLN A 25 -9.76 -8.79 -2.02
CA GLN A 25 -10.81 -8.33 -1.12
C GLN A 25 -11.25 -6.89 -1.47
N GLN A 26 -12.00 -6.26 -0.57
CA GLN A 26 -12.35 -4.85 -0.72
C GLN A 26 -11.11 -3.96 -0.76
N GLU A 27 -11.13 -2.95 -1.63
CA GLU A 27 -10.07 -1.95 -1.76
C GLU A 27 -9.78 -1.27 -0.43
N TYR A 28 -8.49 -1.14 -0.12
CA TYR A 28 -7.99 -0.41 1.03
C TYR A 28 -6.98 0.63 0.57
N TRP A 29 -7.29 1.90 0.82
CA TRP A 29 -6.42 3.00 0.44
C TRP A 29 -5.50 3.38 1.58
N ARG A 30 -4.18 3.21 1.40
CA ARG A 30 -3.18 3.68 2.37
C ARG A 30 -3.23 5.20 2.49
N ALA A 31 -3.05 5.72 3.70
CA ALA A 31 -2.82 7.13 3.94
C ALA A 31 -1.47 7.38 4.63
N HIS A 32 -0.96 8.59 4.43
CA HIS A 32 0.29 9.06 5.03
C HIS A 32 0.36 10.57 4.91
N CYS A 33 0.91 11.26 5.91
CA CYS A 33 0.96 12.73 5.94
C CYS A 33 -0.44 13.39 5.82
N GLY A 34 -1.48 12.73 6.34
CA GLY A 34 -2.86 13.23 6.33
C GLY A 34 -3.50 13.28 4.93
N ASP A 35 -3.06 12.45 3.99
CA ASP A 35 -3.66 12.29 2.67
C ASP A 35 -3.64 10.83 2.21
N TYR A 36 -4.52 10.51 1.27
CA TYR A 36 -4.51 9.24 0.56
C TYR A 36 -3.28 9.14 -0.34
N CYS A 37 -2.64 7.98 -0.32
CA CYS A 37 -1.47 7.72 -1.14
C CYS A 37 -1.87 7.37 -2.58
N ALA A 38 -1.00 7.64 -3.56
CA ALA A 38 -1.20 7.20 -4.93
C ALA A 38 -1.01 5.68 -5.03
N TYR A 39 -1.97 4.98 -5.65
CA TYR A 39 -1.80 3.57 -5.99
C TYR A 39 -0.83 3.41 -7.18
N LEU A 40 0.16 2.54 -7.03
CA LEU A 40 1.19 2.29 -8.05
C LEU A 40 1.08 0.92 -8.72
N GLY A 41 0.32 -0.02 -8.15
CA GLY A 41 0.08 -1.32 -8.76
C GLY A 41 0.24 -2.52 -7.82
N HIS A 42 -0.01 -3.69 -8.41
CA HIS A 42 0.21 -4.99 -7.79
C HIS A 42 1.70 -5.32 -7.78
N VAL A 43 2.23 -5.72 -6.63
CA VAL A 43 3.64 -6.07 -6.45
C VAL A 43 3.80 -7.33 -5.63
N GLY A 44 4.93 -8.02 -5.81
CA GLY A 44 5.49 -8.93 -4.84
C GLY A 44 6.87 -8.46 -4.41
N ALA A 45 7.55 -9.27 -3.61
CA ALA A 45 8.87 -8.95 -3.08
C ALA A 45 9.91 -8.70 -4.16
N ARG A 46 9.79 -9.37 -5.32
CA ARG A 46 10.70 -9.19 -6.46
C ARG A 46 10.58 -7.79 -7.05
N GLU A 47 9.37 -7.30 -7.26
CA GLU A 47 9.11 -5.96 -7.80
C GLU A 47 9.53 -4.88 -6.80
N LEU A 48 9.24 -5.08 -5.50
CA LEU A 48 9.70 -4.18 -4.43
C LEU A 48 11.24 -4.07 -4.38
N ARG A 49 11.95 -5.19 -4.54
CA ARG A 49 13.42 -5.20 -4.62
C ARG A 49 13.93 -4.50 -5.88
N ALA A 50 13.30 -4.73 -7.03
CA ALA A 50 13.69 -4.08 -8.29
C ALA A 50 13.51 -2.56 -8.24
N LEU A 51 12.50 -2.08 -7.52
CA LEU A 51 12.26 -0.66 -7.26
C LEU A 51 13.15 -0.07 -6.15
N GLY A 52 13.82 -0.91 -5.36
CA GLY A 52 14.67 -0.48 -4.24
C GLY A 52 13.89 0.00 -3.01
N VAL A 53 12.61 -0.36 -2.89
CA VAL A 53 11.70 0.14 -1.84
C VAL A 53 11.35 -0.92 -0.79
N LEU A 54 11.85 -2.15 -0.92
CA LEU A 54 11.50 -3.25 -0.01
C LEU A 54 11.77 -2.90 1.46
N GLU A 55 12.97 -2.40 1.79
CA GLU A 55 13.27 -2.08 3.19
C GLU A 55 12.42 -0.91 3.70
N GLU A 56 12.12 0.09 2.87
CA GLU A 56 11.26 1.22 3.24
C GLU A 56 9.84 0.76 3.61
N VAL A 57 9.26 -0.17 2.85
CA VAL A 57 7.91 -0.67 3.14
C VAL A 57 7.88 -1.61 4.35
N LEU A 58 9.01 -2.25 4.68
CA LEU A 58 9.17 -3.09 5.88
C LEU A 58 9.46 -2.29 7.16
N ASP A 59 9.94 -1.05 7.01
CA ASP A 59 10.11 -0.10 8.12
C ASP A 59 8.78 0.49 8.61
N ASP A 60 7.67 0.17 7.93
CA ASP A 60 6.32 0.56 8.36
C ASP A 60 5.96 -0.11 9.70
N PRO A 61 5.64 0.67 10.76
CA PRO A 61 5.29 0.13 12.07
C PRO A 61 3.93 -0.58 12.10
N MET A 62 3.18 -0.56 10.99
CA MET A 62 1.96 -1.36 10.85
C MET A 62 2.22 -2.86 10.83
N TRP A 63 3.42 -3.27 10.40
CA TRP A 63 3.77 -4.67 10.24
C TRP A 63 4.57 -5.20 11.43
N ASP A 64 4.16 -6.35 11.95
CA ASP A 64 4.99 -7.16 12.84
C ASP A 64 6.04 -7.99 12.07
N ASP A 65 6.91 -8.70 12.79
CA ASP A 65 8.01 -9.45 12.16
C ASP A 65 7.52 -10.60 11.26
N GLU A 66 6.39 -11.24 11.60
CA GLU A 66 5.80 -12.32 10.79
C GLU A 66 5.24 -11.75 9.48
N GLN A 67 4.52 -10.63 9.57
CA GLN A 67 4.00 -9.89 8.43
C GLN A 67 5.11 -9.38 7.53
N LYS A 68 6.24 -8.94 8.09
CA LYS A 68 7.42 -8.54 7.32
C LYS A 68 8.01 -9.69 6.53
N GLU A 69 8.11 -10.89 7.11
CA GLU A 69 8.55 -12.08 6.37
C GLU A 69 7.57 -12.44 5.24
N MET A 70 6.26 -12.37 5.51
CA MET A 70 5.25 -12.57 4.47
C MET A 70 5.40 -11.59 3.29
N ILE A 71 5.70 -10.30 3.55
CA ILE A 71 6.00 -9.33 2.49
C ILE A 71 7.28 -9.70 1.74
N ARG A 72 8.34 -10.15 2.44
CA ARG A 72 9.63 -10.56 1.84
C ARG A 72 9.51 -11.77 0.92
N GLU A 73 8.55 -12.65 1.19
CA GLU A 73 8.26 -13.87 0.43
C GLU A 73 7.12 -13.71 -0.58
N SER A 74 6.38 -12.58 -0.54
CA SER A 74 5.24 -12.32 -1.41
C SER A 74 5.57 -12.45 -2.90
N VAL A 75 4.63 -13.02 -3.65
CA VAL A 75 4.70 -13.20 -5.10
C VAL A 75 3.52 -12.47 -5.73
N ASN A 76 3.79 -11.62 -6.71
CA ASN A 76 2.74 -10.92 -7.44
C ASN A 76 1.80 -11.92 -8.13
N GLY A 77 0.51 -11.89 -7.79
CA GLY A 77 -0.50 -12.87 -8.22
C GLY A 77 -0.51 -14.19 -7.42
N GLY A 78 0.18 -14.26 -6.28
CA GLY A 78 0.11 -15.40 -5.36
C GLY A 78 -1.05 -15.26 -4.35
N HIS A 79 -1.10 -16.20 -3.38
CA HIS A 79 -2.10 -16.23 -2.30
C HIS A 79 -2.04 -15.03 -1.33
N LEU A 80 -0.88 -14.35 -1.32
CA LEU A 80 -0.71 -13.06 -0.65
C LEU A 80 -0.32 -12.05 -1.71
N GLN A 81 -1.18 -11.07 -1.93
CA GLN A 81 -0.97 -9.97 -2.85
C GLN A 81 -0.61 -8.70 -2.10
N CYS A 82 0.47 -8.04 -2.52
CA CYS A 82 0.79 -6.68 -2.05
C CYS A 82 0.33 -5.64 -3.08
N TYR A 83 -0.20 -4.53 -2.58
CA TYR A 83 -0.52 -3.34 -3.36
C TYR A 83 0.40 -2.21 -2.94
N LEU A 84 1.13 -1.64 -3.90
CA LEU A 84 2.08 -0.56 -3.63
C LEU A 84 1.39 0.79 -3.69
N PHE A 85 1.68 1.63 -2.71
CA PHE A 85 1.24 3.00 -2.61
C PHE A 85 2.43 3.95 -2.41
N GLN A 86 2.26 5.21 -2.82
CA GLN A 86 3.25 6.27 -2.59
C GLN A 86 2.58 7.51 -2.01
N CYS A 87 3.14 8.04 -0.92
CA CYS A 87 2.69 9.29 -0.33
C CYS A 87 2.89 10.46 -1.32
N LEU A 88 1.82 11.23 -1.57
CA LEU A 88 1.84 12.39 -2.47
C LEU A 88 2.72 13.55 -1.96
N HIS A 89 3.02 13.57 -0.66
CA HIS A 89 3.73 14.67 -0.02
C HIS A 89 5.23 14.42 0.17
N CYS A 90 5.60 13.24 0.70
CA CYS A 90 7.00 12.92 0.99
C CYS A 90 7.61 11.84 0.08
N GLY A 91 6.80 11.20 -0.78
CA GLY A 91 7.27 10.14 -1.69
C GLY A 91 7.55 8.79 -1.03
N LYS A 92 7.29 8.64 0.28
CA LYS A 92 7.45 7.36 1.00
C LYS A 92 6.55 6.29 0.39
N HIS A 93 7.08 5.08 0.20
CA HIS A 93 6.30 3.94 -0.26
C HIS A 93 5.68 3.18 0.91
N LEU A 94 4.46 2.73 0.72
CA LEU A 94 3.73 1.88 1.66
C LEU A 94 3.12 0.71 0.90
N VAL A 95 2.86 -0.39 1.61
CA VAL A 95 2.14 -1.53 1.05
C VAL A 95 0.86 -1.80 1.83
N TRP A 96 -0.11 -2.39 1.16
CA TRP A 96 -1.22 -3.12 1.77
C TRP A 96 -1.13 -4.59 1.36
N MET A 97 -1.31 -5.50 2.31
CA MET A 97 -1.35 -6.95 2.04
C MET A 97 -2.79 -7.44 2.02
N ASP A 98 -3.08 -8.34 1.10
CA ASP A 98 -4.40 -8.91 0.87
C ASP A 98 -4.30 -10.39 0.52
N PHE A 99 -5.32 -11.16 0.89
CA PHE A 99 -5.34 -12.62 0.78
C PHE A 99 -6.56 -13.10 0.00
N ASP A 100 -6.38 -14.19 -0.75
CA ASP A 100 -7.42 -14.84 -1.55
C ASP A 100 -8.42 -15.70 -0.74
#